data_AF-A0A2M8Q711-F1
#
_entry.id   AF-A0A2M8Q711-F1
#
_cell.length_a   1.000
_cell.length_b   1.000
_cell.length_c   1.000
_cell.angle_alpha   90.00
_cell.angle_beta   90.00
_cell.angle_gamma   90.00
#
_symmetry.space_group_name_H-M   'P 1'
#
loop_
_entity.id
_entity.type
_entity.pdbx_description
1 polymer ?
#
loop_
_entity_poly.entity_id
_entity_poly.type
_entity_poly.pdbx_seq_one_letter_code
_entity_poly.pdbx_strand_id
1 'polypeptide(L)'
;GNVHPSQVLASGVFLEPYSLTIGFARRFATYKRATLILRDYERLLRIITNPDMPVQIVFAGKAHPADEPGKLLIQQVYRAVKDPRAAGRLVFLEDYDMNLARLLVQGVDVWLNNPRRPNEASGTSGMKAALNGVLNFS
;
A
#
# COMPACT_ATOMS: atom_id res chain seq x y z
N GLY A 1 12.71 -18.53 -15.11
CA GLY A 1 11.31 -18.61 -14.65
C GLY A 1 10.58 -17.39 -15.19
N ASN A 2 9.48 -17.58 -15.93
CA ASN A 2 8.76 -16.48 -16.59
C ASN A 2 8.03 -15.62 -15.56
N VAL A 3 8.70 -14.61 -15.03
CA VAL A 3 8.04 -13.53 -14.27
C VAL A 3 7.34 -12.66 -15.30
N HIS A 4 6.02 -12.53 -15.19
CA HIS A 4 5.23 -11.71 -16.12
C HIS A 4 5.65 -10.23 -15.96
N PRO A 5 5.80 -9.42 -17.02
CA PRO A 5 6.26 -8.03 -16.90
C PRO A 5 5.46 -7.18 -15.91
N SER A 6 4.16 -7.48 -15.77
CA SER A 6 3.28 -6.86 -14.79
C SER A 6 3.54 -7.25 -13.33
N GLN A 7 4.16 -8.41 -13.07
CA GLN A 7 4.64 -8.79 -11.74
C GLN A 7 5.94 -8.07 -11.38
N VAL A 8 6.83 -7.80 -12.36
CA VAL A 8 8.05 -6.99 -12.16
C VAL A 8 7.69 -5.53 -11.84
N LEU A 9 6.67 -4.99 -12.50
CA LEU A 9 6.11 -3.68 -12.17
C LEU A 9 5.55 -3.65 -10.73
N ALA A 10 4.86 -4.72 -10.32
CA ALA A 10 4.29 -4.82 -8.99
C ALA A 10 5.31 -5.08 -7.87
N SER A 11 6.55 -5.48 -8.20
CA SER A 11 7.59 -5.84 -7.21
C SER A 11 8.51 -4.68 -6.82
N GLY A 12 8.27 -3.47 -7.33
CA GLY A 12 8.98 -2.26 -6.87
C GLY A 12 10.29 -1.93 -7.59
N VAL A 13 10.53 -2.48 -8.79
CA VAL A 13 11.74 -2.20 -9.60
C VAL A 13 11.87 -0.72 -10.00
N PHE A 14 10.76 0.03 -9.96
CA PHE A 14 10.71 1.46 -10.28
C PHE A 14 10.62 2.36 -9.04
N LEU A 15 10.81 1.83 -7.83
CA LEU A 15 10.80 2.65 -6.63
C LEU A 15 12.04 3.54 -6.59
N GLU A 16 11.82 4.84 -6.40
CA GLU A 16 12.88 5.83 -6.30
C GLU A 16 13.13 6.18 -4.83
N PRO A 17 14.37 6.10 -4.33
CA PRO A 17 14.67 6.35 -2.91
C PRO A 17 14.32 7.75 -2.40
N TYR A 18 14.27 8.74 -3.29
CA TYR A 18 14.01 10.14 -2.94
C TYR A 18 12.56 10.58 -3.18
N SER A 19 11.68 9.64 -3.58
CA SER A 19 10.25 9.90 -3.74
C SER A 19 9.50 9.68 -2.43
N LEU A 20 8.47 10.48 -2.16
CA LEU A 20 7.62 10.29 -0.99
C LEU A 20 6.97 8.92 -1.02
N THR A 21 7.31 8.07 -0.04
CA THR A 21 6.84 6.69 0.04
C THR A 21 5.75 6.55 1.09
N ILE A 22 4.57 6.15 0.64
CA ILE A 22 3.41 5.93 1.50
C ILE A 22 3.18 4.42 1.67
N GLY A 23 3.20 3.94 2.91
CA GLY A 23 2.98 2.54 3.24
C GLY A 23 1.55 2.23 3.70
N PHE A 24 0.99 1.13 3.20
CA PHE A 24 -0.17 0.46 3.79
C PHE A 24 0.13 -1.03 3.96
N ALA A 25 0.40 -1.48 5.19
CA ALA A 25 0.74 -2.88 5.45
C ALA A 25 -0.09 -3.51 6.57
N ARG A 26 -1.17 -4.20 6.19
CA ARG A 26 -2.14 -4.75 7.16
C ARG A 26 -2.94 -5.89 6.53
N ARG A 27 -3.60 -6.71 7.37
CA ARG A 27 -4.63 -7.64 6.88
C ARG A 27 -5.68 -6.86 6.07
N PHE A 28 -6.04 -7.35 4.90
CA PHE A 28 -7.10 -6.77 4.09
C PHE A 28 -8.45 -7.17 4.68
N ALA A 29 -9.16 -6.18 5.21
CA ALA A 29 -10.52 -6.29 5.72
C ALA A 29 -11.28 -5.02 5.35
N THR A 30 -12.59 -5.14 5.11
CA THR A 30 -13.44 -4.03 4.64
C THR A 30 -13.39 -2.81 5.54
N TYR A 31 -13.33 -3.01 6.86
CA TYR A 31 -13.27 -1.90 7.81
C TYR A 31 -11.92 -1.15 7.80
N LYS A 32 -10.84 -1.75 7.30
CA LYS A 32 -9.52 -1.11 7.20
C LYS A 32 -9.38 -0.19 5.98
N ARG A 33 -10.32 -0.26 5.04
CA ARG A 33 -10.47 0.66 3.90
C ARG A 33 -9.19 0.84 3.06
N ALA A 34 -8.48 -0.24 2.77
CA ALA A 34 -7.26 -0.23 1.94
C ALA A 34 -7.44 0.49 0.58
N THR A 35 -8.64 0.38 0.00
CA THR A 35 -8.97 0.95 -1.32
C THR A 35 -9.52 2.37 -1.25
N LEU A 36 -9.58 3.01 -0.08
CA LEU A 36 -10.10 4.38 0.06
C LEU A 36 -9.31 5.38 -0.80
N ILE A 37 -8.00 5.21 -0.88
CA ILE A 37 -7.11 6.03 -1.70
C ILE A 37 -7.39 5.90 -3.21
N LEU A 38 -8.01 4.78 -3.62
CA LEU A 38 -8.37 4.49 -5.01
C LEU A 38 -9.77 5.05 -5.38
N ARG A 39 -10.51 5.65 -4.42
CA ARG A 39 -11.87 6.14 -4.67
C ARG A 39 -11.93 7.23 -5.75
N ASP A 40 -10.96 8.13 -5.74
CA ASP A 40 -10.77 9.14 -6.78
C ASP A 40 -9.46 8.84 -7.52
N TYR A 41 -9.54 7.84 -8.39
CA TYR A 41 -8.37 7.27 -9.04
C TYR A 41 -7.71 8.26 -10.01
N GLU A 42 -8.47 9.10 -10.70
CA GLU A 42 -7.93 10.11 -11.61
C GLU A 42 -7.18 11.22 -10.86
N ARG A 43 -7.62 11.57 -9.64
CA ARG A 43 -6.84 12.45 -8.77
C ARG A 43 -5.58 11.75 -8.25
N LEU A 44 -5.68 10.47 -7.88
CA LEU A 44 -4.53 9.71 -7.44
C LEU A 44 -3.44 9.64 -8.51
N LEU A 45 -3.81 9.32 -9.76
CA LEU A 45 -2.89 9.26 -10.88
C LEU A 45 -2.13 10.58 -11.04
N ARG A 46 -2.83 11.72 -11.04
CA ARG A 46 -2.20 13.05 -11.12
C ARG A 46 -1.18 13.32 -10.00
N ILE A 47 -1.40 12.80 -8.80
CA ILE A 47 -0.49 12.97 -7.66
C ILE A 47 0.74 12.09 -7.84
N ILE A 48 0.56 10.80 -8.09
CA ILE A 48 1.68 9.85 -8.14
C ILE A 48 2.56 10.03 -9.37
N THR A 49 2.02 10.57 -10.47
CA THR A 49 2.77 10.84 -11.70
C THR A 49 3.29 12.28 -11.81
N ASN A 50 3.26 13.07 -10.73
CA ASN A 50 3.82 14.42 -10.75
C ASN A 50 5.36 14.34 -10.77
N PRO A 51 6.04 14.83 -11.82
CA PRO A 51 7.51 14.76 -11.92
C PRO A 51 8.23 15.66 -10.91
N ASP A 52 7.62 16.76 -10.46
CA ASP A 52 8.23 17.71 -9.52
C ASP A 52 8.13 17.24 -8.06
N MET A 53 7.10 16.45 -7.75
CA MET A 53 6.84 15.89 -6.43
C MET A 53 6.35 14.45 -6.55
N PRO A 54 7.25 13.50 -6.88
CA PRO A 54 6.86 12.11 -7.09
C PRO A 54 6.41 11.46 -5.79
N VAL A 55 5.30 10.72 -5.87
CA VAL A 55 4.74 9.95 -4.76
C VAL A 55 4.60 8.49 -5.17
N GLN A 56 5.02 7.59 -4.30
CA GLN A 56 4.88 6.15 -4.48
C GLN A 56 4.12 5.52 -3.31
N ILE A 57 3.30 4.50 -3.60
CA ILE A 57 2.47 3.84 -2.61
C ILE A 57 2.77 2.35 -2.62
N VAL A 58 3.11 1.82 -1.45
CA VAL A 58 3.41 0.41 -1.24
C VAL A 58 2.30 -0.21 -0.40
N PHE A 59 1.56 -1.13 -1.02
CA PHE A 59 0.59 -1.97 -0.35
C PHE A 59 1.21 -3.30 0.03
N ALA A 60 0.89 -3.81 1.21
CA ALA A 60 1.27 -5.17 1.60
C ALA A 60 0.23 -5.79 2.54
N GLY A 61 0.07 -7.10 2.43
CA GLY A 61 -0.78 -7.86 3.34
C GLY A 61 -1.59 -8.94 2.65
N LYS A 62 -2.39 -9.63 3.46
CA LYS A 62 -3.19 -10.78 3.06
C LYS A 62 -4.63 -10.65 3.53
N ALA A 63 -5.55 -11.26 2.80
CA ALA A 63 -6.93 -11.48 3.24
C ALA A 63 -7.02 -12.84 3.95
N HIS A 64 -8.02 -13.01 4.81
CA HIS A 64 -8.30 -14.33 5.37
C HIS A 64 -8.86 -15.25 4.25
N PRO A 65 -8.52 -16.55 4.19
CA PRO A 65 -9.01 -17.44 3.13
C PRO A 65 -10.53 -17.51 3.00
N ALA A 66 -11.25 -17.33 4.11
CA ALA A 66 -12.71 -17.28 4.16
C ALA A 66 -13.32 -15.86 4.03
N ASP A 67 -12.49 -14.81 3.92
CA ASP A 67 -12.96 -13.42 3.78
C ASP A 67 -12.97 -13.00 2.31
N GLU A 68 -14.07 -13.34 1.63
CA GLU A 68 -14.27 -13.00 0.22
C GLU A 68 -14.25 -11.48 -0.04
N PRO A 69 -14.90 -10.63 0.79
CA PRO A 69 -14.75 -9.19 0.67
C PRO A 69 -13.29 -8.70 0.76
N GLY A 70 -12.49 -9.27 1.67
CA GLY A 70 -11.07 -8.96 1.79
C GLY A 70 -10.27 -9.30 0.52
N LYS A 71 -10.56 -10.44 -0.12
CA LYS A 71 -9.93 -10.82 -1.40
C LYS A 71 -10.31 -9.86 -2.53
N LEU A 72 -11.55 -9.39 -2.59
CA LEU A 72 -11.99 -8.41 -3.58
C LEU A 72 -11.22 -7.09 -3.44
N LEU A 73 -10.92 -6.65 -2.21
CA LEU A 73 -10.08 -5.45 -1.99
C LEU A 73 -8.67 -5.65 -2.52
N ILE A 74 -8.06 -6.83 -2.29
CA ILE A 74 -6.75 -7.16 -2.86
C ILE A 74 -6.82 -7.11 -4.38
N GLN A 75 -7.82 -7.75 -4.99
CA GLN A 75 -7.99 -7.71 -6.45
C GLN A 75 -8.12 -6.28 -7.00
N GLN A 76 -8.84 -5.39 -6.30
CA GLN A 76 -8.93 -3.98 -6.66
C GLN A 76 -7.57 -3.28 -6.62
N VAL A 77 -6.79 -3.48 -5.56
CA VAL A 77 -5.43 -2.92 -5.46
C VAL A 77 -4.53 -3.47 -6.56
N TYR A 78 -4.58 -4.76 -6.85
CA TYR A 78 -3.81 -5.35 -7.95
C TYR A 78 -4.16 -4.77 -9.31
N ARG A 79 -5.45 -4.52 -9.58
CA ARG A 79 -5.88 -3.88 -10.82
C ARG A 79 -5.30 -2.48 -10.95
N ALA A 80 -5.28 -1.70 -9.87
CA ALA A 80 -4.66 -0.38 -9.84
C ALA A 80 -3.14 -0.45 -10.04
N VAL A 81 -2.46 -1.36 -9.35
CA VAL A 81 -0.99 -1.57 -9.49
C VAL A 81 -0.60 -2.00 -10.91
N LYS A 82 -1.44 -2.78 -11.59
CA LYS A 82 -1.21 -3.22 -12.96
C LYS A 82 -1.60 -2.18 -14.03
N ASP A 83 -2.21 -1.06 -13.64
CA ASP A 83 -2.56 0.01 -14.59
C ASP A 83 -1.28 0.73 -15.06
N PRO A 84 -0.97 0.73 -16.36
CA PRO A 84 0.22 1.42 -16.88
C PRO A 84 0.23 2.93 -16.56
N ARG A 85 -0.95 3.54 -16.41
CA ARG A 85 -1.07 4.97 -16.06
C ARG A 85 -0.49 5.31 -14.70
N ALA A 86 -0.36 4.32 -13.80
CA ALA A 86 0.28 4.50 -12.51
C ALA A 86 1.81 4.60 -12.59
N ALA A 87 2.42 4.40 -13.77
CA ALA A 87 3.85 4.56 -14.03
C ALA A 87 4.77 3.81 -13.04
N GLY A 88 4.33 2.65 -12.53
CA GLY A 88 5.10 1.86 -11.54
C GLY A 88 5.15 2.47 -10.13
N ARG A 89 4.38 3.53 -9.86
CA ARG A 89 4.35 4.23 -8.56
C ARG A 89 3.41 3.57 -7.55
N LEU A 90 2.60 2.61 -7.97
CA LEU A 90 1.81 1.74 -7.09
C LEU A 90 2.45 0.36 -7.08
N VAL A 91 2.73 -0.16 -5.88
CA VAL A 91 3.41 -1.45 -5.68
C VAL A 91 2.59 -2.31 -4.72
N PHE A 92 2.49 -3.60 -4.98
CA PHE A 92 1.88 -4.56 -4.06
C PHE A 92 2.89 -5.65 -3.72
N LEU A 93 3.28 -5.72 -2.44
CA LEU A 93 4.19 -6.73 -1.93
C LEU A 93 3.39 -7.97 -1.49
N GLU A 94 3.54 -9.05 -2.27
CA GLU A 94 3.09 -10.39 -1.91
C GLU A 94 3.88 -10.95 -0.71
N ASP A 95 3.31 -11.95 -0.04
CA ASP A 95 3.98 -12.70 1.02
C ASP A 95 4.56 -11.84 2.15
N TYR A 96 3.80 -10.82 2.55
CA TYR A 96 4.07 -10.00 3.72
C TYR A 96 4.23 -10.86 5.00
N ASP A 97 5.50 -11.10 5.35
CA ASP A 97 5.93 -11.71 6.60
C ASP A 97 6.38 -10.64 7.60
N MET A 98 6.80 -11.04 8.81
CA MET A 98 7.26 -10.10 9.82
C MET A 98 8.55 -9.36 9.44
N ASN A 99 9.39 -9.95 8.59
CA ASN A 99 10.65 -9.33 8.19
C ASN A 99 10.37 -8.19 7.21
N LEU A 100 9.52 -8.45 6.21
CA LEU A 100 9.06 -7.44 5.27
C LEU A 100 8.25 -6.34 5.97
N ALA A 101 7.45 -6.72 6.97
CA ALA A 101 6.76 -5.77 7.84
C ALA A 101 7.71 -4.77 8.52
N ARG A 102 8.83 -5.28 9.05
CA ARG A 102 9.82 -4.47 9.74
C ARG A 102 10.51 -3.50 8.78
N LEU A 103 10.93 -3.99 7.60
CA LEU A 103 11.55 -3.15 6.57
C LEU A 103 10.59 -2.07 6.08
N LEU A 104 9.33 -2.44 5.82
CA LEU A 104 8.35 -1.49 5.30
C LEU A 104 7.98 -0.41 6.31
N VAL A 105 7.81 -0.76 7.60
CA VAL A 105 7.54 0.26 8.64
C VAL A 105 8.71 1.23 8.80
N GLN A 106 9.94 0.81 8.49
CA GLN A 106 11.14 1.65 8.61
C GLN A 106 11.45 2.43 7.34
N GLY A 107 11.01 1.94 6.17
CA GLY A 107 11.37 2.49 4.87
C GLY A 107 10.33 3.41 4.23
N VAL A 108 9.21 3.67 4.90
CA VAL A 108 8.17 4.59 4.39
C VAL A 108 8.19 5.90 5.15
N ASP A 109 7.87 6.99 4.47
CA ASP A 109 7.80 8.32 5.08
C ASP A 109 6.45 8.53 5.80
N VAL A 110 5.39 7.97 5.22
CA VAL A 110 4.02 8.08 5.73
C VAL A 110 3.39 6.70 5.87
N TRP A 111 2.77 6.44 7.01
CA TRP A 111 2.01 5.23 7.28
C TRP A 111 0.51 5.50 7.24
N LEU A 112 -0.20 4.88 6.28
CA LEU A 112 -1.65 5.03 6.14
C LEU A 112 -2.40 4.14 7.14
N ASN A 113 -3.29 4.78 7.90
CA ASN A 113 -4.09 4.14 8.94
C ASN A 113 -5.52 4.67 8.94
N ASN A 114 -6.34 4.24 8.00
CA ASN A 114 -7.69 4.76 7.76
C ASN A 114 -8.85 3.79 8.14
N PRO A 115 -8.84 3.07 9.28
CA PRO A 115 -9.94 2.18 9.62
C PRO A 115 -11.24 2.94 9.90
N ARG A 116 -12.39 2.28 9.71
CA ARG A 116 -13.70 2.82 10.05
C ARG A 116 -13.93 2.69 11.56
N ARG A 117 -14.10 3.80 12.27
CA ARG A 117 -14.50 3.78 13.69
C ARG A 117 -15.88 3.13 13.83
N PRO A 118 -16.14 2.29 14.84
CA PRO A 118 -15.27 1.86 15.96
C PRO A 118 -14.54 0.51 15.74
N ASN A 119 -14.44 0.03 14.50
CA ASN A 119 -14.09 -1.37 14.21
C ASN A 119 -12.60 -1.73 14.39
N GLU A 120 -11.73 -0.75 14.66
CA GLU A 120 -10.32 -0.98 15.02
C GLU A 120 -10.16 -0.73 16.52
N ALA A 121 -9.74 -1.76 17.27
CA ALA A 121 -9.65 -1.67 18.72
C ALA A 121 -8.52 -0.74 19.19
N SER A 122 -7.32 -0.86 18.61
CA SER A 122 -6.15 -0.08 19.02
C SER A 122 -5.22 0.25 17.85
N GLY A 123 -4.97 -0.70 16.95
CA GLY A 123 -4.13 -0.47 15.76
C GLY A 123 -2.65 -0.27 16.10
N THR A 124 -1.95 -1.33 16.50
CA THR A 124 -0.54 -1.27 16.94
C THR A 124 0.45 -0.90 15.83
N SER A 125 0.09 -1.02 14.55
CA SER A 125 0.98 -0.65 13.44
C SER A 125 1.25 0.85 13.39
N GLY A 126 0.28 1.69 13.77
CA GLY A 126 0.48 3.15 13.84
C GLY A 126 1.48 3.54 14.92
N MET A 127 1.48 2.83 16.06
CA MET A 127 2.46 3.00 17.13
C MET A 127 3.88 2.63 16.66
N LYS A 128 4.01 1.52 15.91
CA LYS A 128 5.30 1.11 15.32
C LYS A 128 5.82 2.15 14.33
N ALA A 129 4.96 2.71 13.47
CA ALA A 129 5.34 3.77 12.54
C ALA A 129 5.86 5.01 13.30
N ALA A 130 5.12 5.50 14.29
CA ALA A 130 5.52 6.65 15.10
C ALA A 130 6.88 6.44 15.80
N LEU A 131 7.13 5.24 16.34
CA LEU A 131 8.42 4.91 16.97
C LEU A 131 9.61 4.88 15.99
N ASN A 132 9.37 4.66 14.70
CA ASN A 132 10.41 4.70 13.66
C ASN A 132 10.51 6.09 12.99
N GLY A 133 9.89 7.12 13.56
CA GLY A 133 9.91 8.48 12.99
C GLY A 133 9.01 8.66 11.77
N VAL A 134 8.16 7.68 11.45
CA VAL A 134 7.23 7.71 10.32
C VAL A 134 5.96 8.48 10.67
N LEU A 135 5.49 9.33 9.77
CA LEU A 135 4.25 10.08 9.95
C LEU A 135 3.04 9.15 9.84
N ASN A 136 2.29 8.97 10.92
CA ASN A 136 1.01 8.23 10.86
C ASN A 136 -0.11 9.14 10.36
N PHE A 137 -0.77 8.76 9.27
CA PHE A 137 -1.91 9.46 8.69
C PHE A 137 -3.20 8.65 8.87
N SER A 138 -4.17 9.17 9.64
CA SER A 138 -5.37 8.42 10.06
C SER A 138 -6.69 9.17 10.05
#